data_AF-A0A2Z6NJ07-F1
#
_entry.id   AF-A0A2Z6NJ07-F1
#
_cell.length_a   1.000
_cell.length_b   1.000
_cell.length_c   1.000
_cell.angle_alpha   90.00
_cell.angle_beta   90.00
_cell.angle_gamma   90.00
#
_symmetry.space_group_name_H-M   'P 1'
#
loop_
_entity.id
_entity.type
_entity.pdbx_description
1 polymer ?
#
loop_
_entity_poly.entity_id
_entity_poly.type
_entity_poly.pdbx_seq_one_letter_code
_entity_poly.pdbx_strand_id
1 'polypeptide(L)'
;MGWVSDTVDSIKSIKVREVLHQLIVLGMIVTTALIIWKGLMCITGTESPVVVVLSGSMEPGFQRGDILFLTMSKDPIRSGDIVVFNIDMLILI
;
A
#
# COMPACT_ATOMS: atom_id res chain seq x y z
N MET A 1 -29.53 -28.91 33.99
CA MET A 1 -28.39 -28.34 33.24
C MET A 1 -28.85 -27.96 31.84
N GLY A 2 -29.53 -26.81 31.67
CA GLY A 2 -30.06 -26.36 30.37
C GLY A 2 -29.90 -24.86 30.15
N TRP A 3 -30.14 -24.07 31.21
CA TRP A 3 -30.07 -22.60 31.18
C TRP A 3 -28.72 -22.02 30.74
N VAL A 4 -27.60 -22.68 31.06
CA VAL A 4 -26.26 -22.21 30.66
C VAL A 4 -26.01 -22.42 29.16
N SER A 5 -26.53 -23.50 28.57
CA SER A 5 -26.34 -23.82 27.14
C SER A 5 -27.10 -22.83 26.24
N ASP A 6 -28.36 -22.57 26.56
CA ASP A 6 -29.20 -21.66 25.76
C ASP A 6 -28.68 -20.22 25.82
N THR A 7 -28.07 -19.82 26.94
CA THR A 7 -27.45 -18.50 27.10
C THR A 7 -26.16 -18.39 26.30
N VAL A 8 -25.30 -19.42 26.27
CA VAL A 8 -24.08 -19.38 25.44
C VAL A 8 -24.40 -19.46 23.94
N ASP A 9 -25.39 -20.22 23.50
CA ASP A 9 -25.77 -20.29 22.09
C ASP A 9 -26.44 -19.01 21.59
N SER A 10 -27.28 -18.38 22.42
CA SER A 10 -27.87 -17.07 22.11
C SER A 10 -26.81 -15.96 22.06
N ILE A 11 -25.87 -15.93 23.01
CA ILE A 11 -24.74 -14.97 23.01
C ILE A 11 -23.78 -15.23 21.84
N LYS A 12 -23.54 -16.49 21.48
CA LYS A 12 -22.66 -16.88 20.37
C LYS A 12 -23.26 -16.46 19.04
N SER A 13 -24.56 -16.64 18.81
CA SER A 13 -25.21 -16.25 17.54
C SER A 13 -25.23 -14.73 17.31
N ILE A 14 -25.44 -13.93 18.36
CA ILE A 14 -25.40 -12.45 18.28
C ILE A 14 -23.96 -11.98 18.01
N LYS A 15 -22.98 -12.48 18.78
CA LYS A 15 -21.57 -12.14 18.58
C LYS A 15 -21.04 -12.58 17.21
N VAL A 16 -21.49 -13.72 16.68
CA VAL A 16 -21.06 -14.20 15.35
C VAL A 16 -21.49 -13.24 14.24
N ARG A 17 -22.73 -12.74 14.28
CA ARG A 17 -23.20 -11.75 13.29
C ARG A 17 -22.41 -10.45 13.37
N GLU A 18 -22.09 -10.00 14.57
CA GLU A 18 -21.35 -8.76 14.80
C GLU A 18 -19.87 -8.87 14.41
N VAL A 19 -19.23 -10.00 14.73
CA VAL A 19 -17.86 -10.32 14.29
C VAL A 19 -17.81 -10.43 12.76
N LEU A 20 -18.81 -11.04 12.12
CA LEU A 20 -18.88 -11.13 10.66
C LEU A 20 -18.99 -9.72 10.04
N HIS A 21 -19.83 -8.85 10.60
CA HIS A 21 -19.93 -7.46 10.15
C HIS A 21 -18.60 -6.71 10.31
N GLN A 22 -17.94 -6.84 11.46
CA GLN A 22 -16.64 -6.19 11.70
C GLN A 22 -15.58 -6.68 10.72
N LEU A 23 -15.57 -7.99 10.42
CA LEU A 23 -14.65 -8.58 9.45
C LEU A 23 -14.93 -8.08 8.04
N ILE A 24 -16.20 -7.98 7.64
CA ILE A 24 -16.59 -7.42 6.33
C ILE A 24 -16.16 -5.95 6.23
N VAL A 25 -16.38 -5.14 7.27
CA VAL A 25 -15.95 -3.72 7.28
C VAL A 25 -14.44 -3.60 7.19
N LEU A 26 -13.70 -4.41 7.95
CA LEU A 26 -12.25 -4.44 7.87
C LEU A 26 -11.77 -4.89 6.49
N GLY A 27 -12.40 -5.92 5.92
CA GLY A 27 -12.12 -6.40 4.57
C GLY A 27 -12.38 -5.34 3.50
N MET A 28 -13.46 -4.56 3.63
CA MET A 28 -13.74 -3.43 2.74
C MET A 28 -12.65 -2.36 2.81
N ILE A 29 -12.21 -1.96 4.00
CA ILE A 29 -11.14 -0.96 4.18
C ILE A 29 -9.81 -1.44 3.58
N VAL A 30 -9.45 -2.71 3.81
CA VAL A 30 -8.22 -3.29 3.23
C VAL A 30 -8.33 -3.35 1.70
N THR A 31 -9.49 -3.74 1.17
CA THR A 31 -9.70 -3.83 -0.28
C THR A 31 -9.63 -2.46 -0.95
N THR A 32 -10.22 -1.42 -0.36
CA THR A 32 -10.13 -0.06 -0.91
C THR A 32 -8.70 0.47 -0.89
N ALA A 33 -7.95 0.23 0.18
CA ALA A 33 -6.53 0.59 0.24
C ALA A 33 -5.72 -0.13 -0.85
N LEU A 34 -5.96 -1.43 -1.06
CA LEU A 34 -5.29 -2.22 -2.11
C LEU A 34 -5.66 -1.75 -3.52
N ILE A 35 -6.92 -1.37 -3.77
CA ILE A 35 -7.36 -0.83 -5.06
C ILE A 35 -6.67 0.50 -5.34
N ILE A 36 -6.56 1.40 -4.35
CA ILE A 36 -5.86 2.67 -4.51
C ILE A 36 -4.38 2.42 -4.85
N TRP A 37 -3.71 1.52 -4.12
CA TRP A 37 -2.31 1.16 -4.37
C TRP A 37 -2.11 0.56 -5.78
N LYS A 38 -2.98 -0.38 -6.17
CA LYS A 38 -2.95 -1.00 -7.51
C LYS A 38 -3.32 0.00 -8.62
N GLY A 39 -4.22 0.93 -8.34
CA GLY A 39 -4.56 2.04 -9.24
C GLY A 39 -3.37 2.96 -9.48
N LEU A 40 -2.64 3.33 -8.42
CA LEU A 40 -1.42 4.12 -8.52
C LEU A 40 -0.37 3.42 -9.40
N MET A 41 -0.11 2.14 -9.16
CA MET A 41 0.81 1.34 -9.99
C MET A 41 0.37 1.29 -11.47
N CYS A 42 -0.93 1.15 -11.73
CA CYS A 42 -1.46 1.09 -13.10
C CYS A 42 -1.34 2.43 -13.84
N ILE A 43 -1.60 3.56 -13.17
CA ILE A 43 -1.55 4.90 -13.76
C ILE A 43 -0.11 5.30 -14.08
N THR A 44 0.81 5.06 -13.15
CA THR A 44 2.24 5.40 -13.33
C THR A 44 2.97 4.44 -14.26
N GLY A 45 2.43 3.23 -14.45
CA GLY A 45 3.08 2.19 -15.24
C GLY A 45 4.39 1.68 -14.62
N THR A 46 4.62 1.97 -13.34
CA THR A 46 5.82 1.55 -12.60
C THR A 46 5.46 0.52 -11.54
N GLU A 47 6.42 -0.38 -11.27
CA GLU A 47 6.29 -1.41 -10.23
C GLU A 47 6.34 -0.79 -8.83
N SER A 48 6.91 0.42 -8.72
CA SER A 48 7.12 1.15 -7.48
C SER A 48 6.77 2.64 -7.67
N PRO A 49 5.48 3.01 -7.65
CA PRO A 49 5.02 4.38 -7.90
C PRO A 49 5.52 5.38 -6.88
N VAL A 50 5.81 4.92 -5.66
CA VAL A 50 6.29 5.74 -4.55
C VAL A 50 7.58 5.12 -4.02
N VAL A 51 8.68 5.88 -4.08
CA VAL A 51 9.96 5.50 -3.47
C VAL A 51 10.41 6.60 -2.53
N VAL A 52 11.09 6.22 -1.45
CA VAL A 52 11.65 7.17 -0.49
C VAL A 52 13.17 7.20 -0.64
N VAL A 53 13.75 8.40 -0.57
CA VAL A 53 15.21 8.56 -0.63
C VAL A 53 15.80 8.08 0.69
N LEU A 54 16.43 6.90 0.66
CA LEU A 54 17.15 6.34 1.81
C LEU A 54 18.61 6.80 1.88
N SER A 55 19.21 7.14 0.74
CA SER A 55 20.61 7.57 0.63
C SER A 55 20.70 9.05 0.25
N GLY A 56 21.50 9.83 0.98
CA GLY A 56 21.79 11.25 0.64
C GLY A 56 22.69 11.43 -0.58
N SER A 57 22.59 10.55 -1.59
CA SER A 57 23.49 10.53 -2.74
C SER A 57 23.25 11.70 -3.73
N MET A 58 22.11 12.37 -3.62
CA MET A 58 21.70 13.49 -4.49
C MET A 58 21.62 14.85 -3.75
N GLU A 59 22.35 15.03 -2.64
CA GLU A 59 22.46 16.36 -2.02
C GLU A 59 23.20 17.33 -2.96
N PRO A 60 22.68 18.55 -3.23
CA PRO A 60 21.70 19.33 -2.46
C PRO A 60 20.23 19.29 -2.97
N GLY A 61 19.90 18.48 -3.99
CA GLY A 61 18.58 18.48 -4.63
C GLY A 61 17.51 17.63 -3.93
N PHE A 62 17.91 16.51 -3.33
CA PHE A 62 17.01 15.60 -2.60
C PHE A 62 17.58 15.28 -1.22
N GLN A 63 16.74 15.40 -0.19
CA GLN A 63 17.09 15.09 1.19
C GLN A 63 16.59 13.70 1.57
N ARG A 64 17.23 13.13 2.60
CA ARG A 64 16.80 11.84 3.15
C ARG A 64 15.38 11.97 3.70
N GLY A 65 14.48 11.11 3.23
CA GLY A 65 13.06 11.16 3.59
C GLY A 65 12.15 11.82 2.55
N ASP A 66 12.70 12.36 1.45
CA ASP A 66 11.87 12.86 0.35
C ASP A 66 11.15 11.71 -0.35
N ILE A 67 9.87 11.96 -0.66
CA ILE A 67 8.99 11.01 -1.35
C ILE A 67 9.04 11.34 -2.85
N LEU A 68 9.56 10.41 -3.65
CA LEU A 68 9.58 10.53 -5.11
C LEU A 68 8.42 9.72 -5.68
N PHE A 69 7.73 10.34 -6.63
CA PHE A 69 6.69 9.70 -7.42
C PHE A 69 7.26 9.32 -8.78
N LEU A 70 7.34 8.01 -9.07
CA LEU A 70 7.93 7.50 -10.30
C LEU A 70 6.85 7.21 -11.33
N THR A 71 6.92 7.88 -12.49
CA THR A 71 6.05 7.64 -13.64
C THR A 71 6.88 7.22 -14.84
N MET A 72 6.50 6.14 -15.50
CA MET A 72 7.13 5.69 -16.73
C MET A 72 6.46 6.39 -17.92
N SER A 73 6.92 7.59 -18.24
CA SER A 73 6.50 8.29 -19.46
C SER A 73 7.05 7.58 -20.69
N LYS A 74 6.26 7.51 -21.78
CA LYS A 74 6.66 6.92 -23.07
C LYS A 74 7.60 7.82 -23.90
N ASP A 75 7.86 9.02 -23.42
CA ASP A 75 8.71 10.00 -24.10
C ASP A 75 10.20 9.60 -24.02
N PRO A 76 11.01 9.93 -25.04
CA PRO A 76 12.45 9.65 -25.00
C PRO A 76 13.11 10.43 -23.85
N ILE A 77 13.96 9.75 -23.09
CA ILE A 77 14.73 10.31 -21.97
C ILE A 77 15.57 11.48 -22.46
N ARG A 78 15.48 12.63 -21.80
CA ARG A 78 16.23 13.85 -22.13
C ARG A 78 17.24 14.17 -21.02
N SER A 79 18.30 14.89 -21.39
CA SER A 79 19.27 15.40 -20.41
C SER A 79 18.57 16.31 -19.41
N GLY A 80 18.63 15.95 -18.12
CA GLY A 80 17.93 16.63 -17.02
C GLY A 80 16.86 15.75 -16.33
N ASP A 81 16.49 14.62 -16.93
CA ASP A 81 15.58 13.66 -16.31
C ASP A 81 16.31 12.84 -15.23
N ILE A 82 15.63 12.63 -14.09
CA ILE A 82 16.12 11.79 -13.00
C ILE A 82 15.57 10.37 -13.22
N VAL A 83 16.48 9.42 -13.45
CA VAL A 83 16.13 8.01 -13.72
C VAL A 83 16.47 7.16 -12.50
N VAL A 84 15.50 6.38 -12.03
CA VAL A 84 15.70 5.47 -10.88
C VAL A 84 15.87 4.05 -11.40
N PHE A 85 16.99 3.43 -11.03
CA PHE A 85 17.25 2.03 -11.37
C PHE A 85 16.99 1.14 -10.15
N ASN A 86 16.22 0.08 -10.37
CA ASN A 86 16.12 -1.01 -9.42
C ASN A 86 17.20 -2.05 -9.77
N ILE A 87 18.25 -2.12 -8.96
CA ILE A 87 19.29 -3.16 -9.05
C ILE A 87 19.14 -3.99 -7.78
N ASP A 88 19.16 -5.32 -7.90
CA ASP A 88 18.72 -6.37 -6.94
C ASP A 88 19.01 -6.20 -5.43
N MET A 89 19.81 -5.23 -4.99
CA MET A 89 19.96 -4.90 -3.57
C MET A 89 20.24 -3.41 -3.25
N LEU A 90 20.05 -2.49 -4.20
CA LEU A 90 20.23 -1.05 -3.97
C LEU A 90 19.45 -0.22 -5.00
N ILE A 91 18.54 0.63 -4.53
CA ILE A 91 17.93 1.68 -5.36
C ILE A 91 18.96 2.81 -5.48
N LEU A 92 19.51 2.97 -6.68
CA LEU A 92 20.35 4.11 -7.05
C LEU A 92 19.47 5.12 -7.81
N ILE A 93 19.45 6.33 -7.28
CA ILE A 93 18.77 7.51 -7.82
C ILE A 93 19.82 8.36 -8.52
#